data_AF-A0A382SAE0-F1
#
_entry.id   AF-A0A382SAE0-F1
#
_cell.length_a   1.000
_cell.length_b   1.000
_cell.length_c   1.000
_cell.angle_alpha   90.00
_cell.angle_beta   90.00
_cell.angle_gamma   90.00
#
_symmetry.space_group_name_H-M   'P 1'
#
loop_
_entity.id
_entity.type
_entity.pdbx_description
1 polymer ?
#
loop_
_entity_poly.entity_id
_entity_poly.type
_entity_poly.pdbx_seq_one_letter_code
_entity_poly.pdbx_strand_id
1 'polypeptide(L)'
;MVEMLVVLGIVLLLAALLLPALSRGKARAHRIKCLNNLTTIGKALNGYGHDFGGRLPWQILGDQQRDQLGSSWSDFTLAPAAIFSLPPMVREIGDARVLVSPCDPERMPYNEQAAE
;
A
#
# COMPACT_ATOMS: atom_id res chain seq x y z
N MET A 1 50.04 11.41 -12.11
CA MET A 1 49.12 12.13 -11.20
C MET A 1 47.90 12.70 -11.95
N VAL A 2 48.10 13.36 -13.11
CA VAL A 2 47.00 13.95 -13.91
C VAL A 2 45.98 12.93 -14.43
N GLU A 3 46.39 11.71 -14.78
CA GLU A 3 45.48 10.66 -15.25
C GLU A 3 44.36 10.33 -14.26
N MET A 4 44.67 10.25 -12.96
CA MET A 4 43.67 9.95 -11.92
C MET A 4 42.66 11.10 -11.71
N LEU A 5 43.08 12.34 -11.97
CA LEU A 5 42.22 13.52 -11.81
C LEU A 5 41.17 13.61 -12.92
N VAL A 6 41.53 13.26 -14.16
CA VAL A 6 40.60 13.24 -15.29
C VAL A 6 39.51 12.18 -15.06
N VAL A 7 39.88 11.01 -14.56
CA VAL A 7 38.93 9.92 -14.28
C VAL A 7 37.92 10.33 -13.21
N LEU A 8 38.38 10.90 -12.10
CA LEU A 8 37.48 11.40 -11.06
C LEU A 8 36.55 12.52 -11.57
N GLY A 9 37.05 13.39 -12.44
CA GLY A 9 36.24 14.43 -13.08
C GLY A 9 35.08 13.87 -13.90
N ILE A 10 35.33 12.83 -14.70
CA ILE A 10 34.29 12.20 -15.53
C ILE A 10 33.24 11.48 -14.66
N VAL A 11 33.67 10.77 -13.61
CA VAL A 11 32.74 10.08 -12.68
C VAL A 11 31.81 11.07 -11.99
N LEU A 12 32.33 12.22 -11.53
CA LEU A 12 31.52 13.26 -10.89
C LEU A 12 30.51 13.90 -11.85
N LEU A 13 30.90 14.14 -13.11
CA LEU A 13 29.99 14.65 -14.13
C LEU A 13 28.85 13.66 -14.41
N LEU A 14 29.17 12.37 -14.57
CA LEU A 14 28.17 11.33 -14.78
C LEU A 14 27.24 11.20 -13.56
N ALA A 15 27.79 11.22 -12.34
CA ALA A 15 27.00 11.16 -11.10
C ALA A 15 26.04 12.35 -10.97
N ALA A 16 26.49 13.56 -11.32
CA ALA A 16 25.66 14.77 -11.29
C ALA A 16 24.44 14.69 -12.23
N LEU A 17 24.57 14.01 -13.37
CA LEU A 17 23.47 13.79 -14.31
C LEU A 17 22.54 12.63 -13.87
N LEU A 18 23.07 11.63 -13.16
CA LEU A 18 22.32 10.46 -12.70
C LEU A 18 21.44 10.74 -11.47
N LEU A 19 21.92 11.55 -10.52
CA LEU A 19 21.17 11.92 -9.30
C LEU A 19 19.74 12.45 -9.57
N PRO A 20 19.53 13.46 -10.45
CA PRO A 20 18.19 13.96 -10.74
C PRO A 20 17.33 12.97 -11.55
N ALA A 21 17.94 12.05 -12.31
CA ALA A 21 17.21 10.98 -12.98
C ALA A 21 16.72 9.92 -11.99
N LEU A 22 17.55 9.58 -10.99
CA LEU A 22 17.23 8.59 -9.96
C LEU A 22 16.10 9.06 -9.03
N SER A 23 16.10 10.35 -8.64
CA SER A 23 15.02 10.89 -7.79
C SER A 23 13.65 10.82 -8.46
N ARG A 24 13.57 11.13 -9.76
CA ARG A 24 12.35 10.97 -10.57
C ARG A 24 11.96 9.50 -10.75
N GLY A 25 12.95 8.62 -10.90
CA GLY A 25 12.75 7.16 -10.98
C GLY A 25 12.12 6.59 -9.72
N LYS A 26 12.60 7.00 -8.54
CA LYS A 26 12.05 6.58 -7.23
C LYS A 26 10.58 6.99 -7.08
N ALA A 27 10.24 8.24 -7.41
CA ALA A 27 8.85 8.71 -7.36
C ALA A 27 7.92 7.91 -8.28
N ARG A 28 8.37 7.58 -9.50
CA ARG A 28 7.61 6.74 -10.43
C ARG A 28 7.44 5.30 -9.92
N ALA A 29 8.48 4.73 -9.32
CA ALA A 29 8.42 3.40 -8.72
C ALA A 29 7.41 3.34 -7.56
N HIS A 30 7.40 4.35 -6.68
CA HIS A 30 6.39 4.44 -5.62
C HIS A 30 4.96 4.52 -6.17
N ARG A 31 4.74 5.28 -7.26
CA ARG A 31 3.44 5.35 -7.92
C ARG A 31 3.00 4.01 -8.49
N ILE A 32 3.91 3.27 -9.13
CA ILE A 32 3.61 1.93 -9.66
C ILE A 32 3.25 0.97 -8.51
N LYS A 33 3.99 1.01 -7.39
CA LYS A 33 3.67 0.22 -6.20
C LYS A 33 2.29 0.57 -5.64
N CYS A 34 1.96 1.86 -5.54
CA CYS A 34 0.64 2.32 -5.09
C CYS A 34 -0.49 1.82 -6.01
N LEU A 35 -0.31 1.89 -7.33
CA LEU A 35 -1.29 1.36 -8.29
C LEU A 35 -1.51 -0.15 -8.13
N ASN A 36 -0.43 -0.91 -7.89
CA ASN A 36 -0.54 -2.34 -7.63
C ASN A 36 -1.31 -2.62 -6.33
N ASN A 37 -1.00 -1.88 -5.27
CA ASN A 37 -1.71 -1.97 -3.99
C ASN A 37 -3.21 -1.70 -4.15
N LEU A 38 -3.59 -0.63 -4.85
CA LEU A 38 -4.99 -0.30 -5.13
C LEU A 38 -5.68 -1.39 -5.95
N THR A 39 -4.97 -2.00 -6.89
CA THR A 39 -5.49 -3.13 -7.68
C THR A 39 -5.78 -4.34 -6.80
N THR A 40 -4.88 -4.67 -5.85
CA THR A 40 -5.09 -5.74 -4.87
C THR A 40 -6.30 -5.44 -3.97
N ILE A 41 -6.44 -4.22 -3.47
CA ILE A 41 -7.60 -3.81 -2.67
C ILE A 41 -8.90 -3.94 -3.48
N GLY A 42 -8.90 -3.48 -4.74
CA GLY A 42 -10.05 -3.58 -5.62
C GLY A 42 -10.46 -5.02 -5.91
N LYS A 43 -9.49 -5.93 -6.10
CA LYS A 43 -9.75 -7.37 -6.23
C LYS A 43 -10.39 -7.93 -4.96
N ALA A 44 -9.87 -7.57 -3.79
CA ALA A 44 -10.42 -8.02 -2.51
C ALA A 44 -11.86 -7.55 -2.28
N LEU A 45 -12.16 -6.30 -2.65
CA LEU A 45 -13.54 -5.77 -2.59
C LEU A 45 -14.48 -6.50 -3.56
N ASN A 46 -14.00 -6.82 -4.77
CA ASN A 46 -14.80 -7.56 -5.75
C ASN A 46 -15.01 -9.02 -5.32
N GLY A 47 -13.98 -9.67 -4.78
CA GLY A 47 -14.09 -11.01 -4.19
C GLY A 47 -15.12 -11.05 -3.07
N TYR A 48 -15.10 -10.06 -2.18
CA TYR A 48 -16.14 -9.89 -1.16
C TYR A 48 -17.54 -9.76 -1.79
N GLY A 49 -17.70 -8.91 -2.80
CA GLY A 49 -18.97 -8.79 -3.52
C GLY A 49 -19.45 -10.11 -4.13
N HIS A 50 -18.55 -10.94 -4.63
CA HIS A 50 -18.90 -12.25 -5.17
C HIS A 50 -19.45 -13.20 -4.10
N ASP A 51 -18.80 -13.22 -2.92
CA ASP A 51 -19.16 -14.13 -1.84
C ASP A 51 -20.46 -13.71 -1.10
N PHE A 52 -20.74 -12.40 -1.03
CA PHE A 52 -21.84 -11.82 -0.26
C PHE A 52 -23.00 -11.28 -1.12
N GLY A 53 -23.19 -11.84 -2.31
CA GLY A 53 -24.37 -11.54 -3.15
C GLY A 53 -24.41 -10.10 -3.69
N GLY A 54 -23.26 -9.57 -4.08
CA GLY A 54 -23.07 -8.22 -4.63
C GLY A 54 -22.97 -7.12 -3.58
N ARG A 55 -22.96 -7.48 -2.29
CA ARG A 55 -22.82 -6.52 -1.19
C ARG A 55 -21.37 -6.16 -0.97
N LEU A 56 -21.12 -4.90 -0.66
CA LEU A 56 -19.80 -4.41 -0.28
C LEU A 56 -19.62 -4.49 1.25
N PRO A 57 -18.37 -4.47 1.76
CA PRO A 57 -18.11 -4.68 3.18
C PRO A 57 -18.80 -3.70 4.15
N TRP A 58 -19.19 -2.51 3.67
CA TRP A 58 -19.94 -1.52 4.46
C TRP A 58 -21.46 -1.73 4.47
N GLN A 59 -21.95 -2.73 3.72
CA GLN A 59 -23.37 -3.08 3.64
C GLN A 59 -23.70 -4.34 4.47
N ILE A 60 -22.76 -4.77 5.33
CA ILE A 60 -22.98 -5.90 6.24
C ILE A 60 -24.04 -5.48 7.26
N LEU A 61 -25.09 -6.28 7.36
CA LEU A 61 -26.17 -6.08 8.32
C LEU A 61 -25.69 -6.53 9.71
N GLY A 62 -26.17 -5.88 10.78
CA GLY A 62 -25.64 -6.08 12.14
C GLY A 62 -25.76 -7.51 12.68
N ASP A 63 -26.66 -8.32 12.13
CA ASP A 63 -26.80 -9.76 12.37
C ASP A 63 -25.63 -10.56 11.76
N GLN A 64 -25.31 -10.32 10.48
CA GLN A 64 -24.19 -10.95 9.76
C GLN A 64 -22.82 -10.52 10.30
N GLN A 65 -22.70 -9.31 10.86
CA GLN A 65 -21.47 -8.84 11.50
C GLN A 65 -21.03 -9.74 12.65
N ARG A 66 -21.95 -10.28 13.45
CA ARG A 66 -21.61 -11.12 14.61
C ARG A 66 -20.97 -12.44 14.20
N ASP A 67 -21.44 -13.02 13.10
CA ASP A 67 -20.90 -14.28 12.56
C ASP A 67 -19.55 -14.08 11.87
N GLN A 68 -19.36 -12.92 11.23
CA GLN A 68 -18.15 -12.61 10.47
C GLN A 68 -17.00 -12.08 11.34
N LEU A 69 -17.33 -11.28 12.35
CA LEU A 69 -16.34 -10.55 13.16
C LEU A 69 -16.25 -11.07 14.60
N GLY A 70 -17.21 -11.88 15.06
CA GLY A 70 -17.35 -12.23 16.47
C GLY A 70 -18.00 -11.10 17.29
N SER A 71 -18.41 -11.41 18.51
CA SER A 71 -19.20 -10.52 19.37
C SER A 71 -18.51 -9.23 19.82
N SER A 72 -17.24 -9.02 19.42
CA SER A 72 -16.41 -7.89 19.85
C SER A 72 -16.41 -6.68 18.89
N TRP A 73 -16.90 -6.82 17.65
CA TRP A 73 -16.79 -5.79 16.61
C TRP A 73 -18.15 -5.46 16.00
N SER A 74 -19.10 -5.04 16.83
CA SER A 74 -20.45 -4.64 16.36
C SER A 74 -20.51 -3.22 15.80
N ASP A 75 -19.45 -2.42 15.93
CA ASP A 75 -19.48 -1.01 15.53
C ASP A 75 -18.51 -0.72 14.38
N PHE A 76 -19.07 -0.73 13.16
CA PHE A 76 -18.34 -0.42 11.93
C PHE A 76 -18.19 1.09 11.70
N THR A 77 -18.90 1.91 12.48
CA THR A 77 -18.95 3.37 12.30
C THR A 77 -17.70 4.09 12.79
N LEU A 78 -16.89 3.47 13.66
CA LEU A 78 -15.78 4.15 14.33
C LEU A 78 -14.39 3.94 13.69
N ALA A 79 -14.21 2.97 12.79
CA ALA A 79 -12.89 2.73 12.18
C ALA A 79 -13.01 2.14 10.76
N PRO A 80 -12.70 2.90 9.69
CA PRO A 80 -12.57 2.37 8.33
C PRO A 80 -11.58 1.20 8.23
N ALA A 81 -10.63 1.11 9.15
CA ALA A 81 -9.71 -0.04 9.27
C ALA A 81 -10.43 -1.36 9.57
N ALA A 82 -11.62 -1.32 10.18
CA ALA A 82 -12.41 -2.51 10.50
C ALA A 82 -12.86 -3.27 9.23
N ILE A 83 -13.01 -2.57 8.10
CA ILE A 83 -13.32 -3.17 6.79
C ILE A 83 -12.22 -4.13 6.39
N PHE A 84 -10.98 -3.64 6.39
CA PHE A 84 -9.86 -4.39 5.86
C PHE A 84 -9.35 -5.45 6.85
N SER A 85 -9.81 -5.41 8.10
CA SER A 85 -9.57 -6.47 9.09
C SER A 85 -10.61 -7.60 9.04
N LEU A 86 -11.64 -7.51 8.21
CA LEU A 86 -12.60 -8.61 8.02
C LEU A 86 -11.85 -9.87 7.53
N PRO A 87 -12.14 -11.08 8.06
CA PRO A 87 -11.51 -12.32 7.61
C PRO A 87 -11.51 -12.53 6.08
N PRO A 88 -12.63 -12.31 5.35
CA PRO A 88 -12.61 -12.41 3.88
C PRO A 88 -11.71 -11.35 3.21
N MET A 89 -11.62 -10.15 3.77
CA MET A 89 -10.74 -9.10 3.24
C MET A 89 -9.27 -9.43 3.50
N VAL A 90 -8.91 -9.87 4.70
CA VAL A 90 -7.53 -10.26 5.04
C VAL A 90 -7.05 -11.42 4.17
N ARG A 91 -7.92 -12.37 3.84
CA ARG A 91 -7.60 -13.49 2.95
C ARG A 91 -7.23 -13.04 1.54
N GLU A 92 -7.99 -12.10 0.98
CA GLU A 92 -7.77 -11.59 -0.37
C GLU A 92 -6.62 -10.57 -0.45
N ILE A 93 -6.46 -9.75 0.58
CA ILE A 93 -5.40 -8.73 0.65
C ILE A 93 -4.05 -9.37 1.01
N GLY A 94 -4.07 -10.42 1.84
CA GLY A 94 -2.90 -11.18 2.30
C GLY A 94 -2.08 -10.44 3.35
N ASP A 95 -1.61 -9.23 3.03
CA ASP A 95 -0.70 -8.45 3.86
C ASP A 95 -1.25 -7.03 4.12
N ALA A 96 -1.25 -6.61 5.39
CA ALA A 96 -1.67 -5.26 5.80
C ALA A 96 -0.82 -4.15 5.16
N ARG A 97 0.41 -4.46 4.72
CA ARG A 97 1.29 -3.53 3.99
C ARG A 97 0.69 -3.04 2.66
N VAL A 98 -0.28 -3.75 2.10
CA VAL A 98 -1.00 -3.34 0.88
C VAL A 98 -1.83 -2.08 1.12
N LEU A 99 -2.34 -1.87 2.33
CA LEU A 99 -3.15 -0.70 2.67
C LEU A 99 -2.33 0.60 2.79
N VAL A 100 -1.00 0.46 2.80
CA VAL A 100 -0.08 1.56 2.98
C VAL A 100 0.28 2.19 1.63
N SER A 101 0.13 3.51 1.52
CA SER A 101 0.54 4.27 0.34
C SER A 101 1.99 4.72 0.45
N PRO A 102 2.90 4.26 -0.43
CA PRO A 102 4.28 4.74 -0.48
C PRO A 102 4.43 6.11 -1.14
N CYS A 103 3.34 6.72 -1.62
CA CYS A 103 3.34 8.03 -2.28
C CYS A 103 3.03 9.19 -1.34
N ASP A 104 2.53 8.90 -0.12
CA ASP A 104 2.14 9.91 0.86
C ASP A 104 3.35 10.33 1.71
N PRO A 105 3.81 11.60 1.61
CA PRO A 105 4.99 12.05 2.33
C PRO A 105 4.84 12.12 3.84
N GLU A 106 3.63 12.32 4.36
CA GLU A 106 3.40 12.37 5.81
C GLU A 106 3.40 10.96 6.42
N ARG A 107 3.01 9.95 5.62
CA ARG A 107 2.98 8.55 6.02
C ARG A 107 4.30 7.81 5.77
N MET A 108 5.16 8.30 4.87
CA MET A 108 6.47 7.69 4.56
C MET A 108 7.29 7.22 5.78
N PRO A 109 7.51 8.03 6.84
CA PRO A 109 8.30 7.59 7.99
C PRO A 109 7.65 6.42 8.76
N TYR A 110 6.32 6.41 8.89
CA TYR A 110 5.59 5.31 9.51
C TYR A 110 5.61 4.05 8.64
N ASN A 111 5.61 4.22 7.33
CA ASN A 111 5.63 3.11 6.36
C ASN A 111 6.98 2.39 6.36
N GLU A 112 8.08 3.12 6.54
CA GLU A 112 9.43 2.57 6.66
C GLU A 112 9.59 1.79 7.97
N GLN A 113 9.06 2.31 9.09
CA GLN A 113 9.03 1.58 10.37
C GLN A 113 8.20 0.29 10.33
N ALA A 114 7.12 0.26 9.52
CA ALA A 114 6.32 -0.95 9.33
C ALA A 114 6.97 -1.97 8.36
N ALA A 115 8.04 -1.57 7.67
CA ALA A 115 8.75 -2.42 6.71
C ALA A 115 9.91 -3.21 7.35
N GLU A 116 10.52 -2.68 8.43
CA GLU A 116 11.44 -3.39 9.34
C GLU A 116 10.71 -4.47 10.16
#